data_AF-A0A7S2AP51-F1
#
_entry.id   AF-A0A7S2AP51-F1
#
_cell.length_a   1.000
_cell.length_b   1.000
_cell.length_c   1.000
_cell.angle_alpha   90.00
_cell.angle_beta   90.00
_cell.angle_gamma   90.00
#
_symmetry.space_group_name_H-M   'P 1'
#
loop_
_entity.id
_entity.type
_entity.pdbx_description
1 polymer ?
#
loop_
_entity_poly.entity_id
_entity_poly.type
_entity_poly.pdbx_seq_one_letter_code
_entity_poly.pdbx_strand_id
1 'polypeptide(L)'
;MAETSDDSSSTHHISLWYFVIAFLCITLTQLVHAVILPRALQLWLPEASLVMLVGLVAGAIIAAVNHELLVEAVTFKPWVFFHVLLPPIIFYAGYSLEKNHGHVFFANIGTVTLLAVVGTAASAAITAGFMELVMQTSPASVKRWTTAECFLFGTLVGATDPVATLSVFKSVGA
;
A
#
# COMPACT_ATOMS: atom_id res chain seq x y z
N MET A 1 -20.93 22.94 34.37
CA MET A 1 -21.03 23.04 32.90
C MET A 1 -19.78 23.63 32.23
N ALA A 2 -18.69 23.94 32.97
CA ALA A 2 -17.44 24.47 32.41
C ALA A 2 -16.29 23.45 32.28
N GLU A 3 -16.46 22.21 32.74
CA GLU A 3 -15.41 21.18 32.70
C GLU A 3 -15.36 20.38 31.38
N THR A 4 -16.41 20.41 30.56
CA THR A 4 -16.45 19.67 29.29
C THR A 4 -15.76 20.38 28.12
N SER A 5 -15.37 21.65 28.27
CA SER A 5 -14.71 22.43 27.21
C SER A 5 -13.18 22.43 27.27
N ASP A 6 -12.57 22.21 28.45
CA ASP A 6 -11.10 22.16 28.62
C ASP A 6 -10.51 20.77 28.30
N ASP A 7 -11.30 19.71 28.45
CA ASP A 7 -10.85 18.34 28.21
C ASP A 7 -10.73 18.04 26.70
N SER A 8 -11.61 18.63 25.87
CA SER A 8 -11.52 18.47 24.41
C SER A 8 -10.29 19.16 23.83
N SER A 9 -9.92 20.35 24.30
CA SER A 9 -8.76 21.09 23.77
C SER A 9 -7.44 20.38 24.09
N SER A 10 -7.29 19.89 25.32
CA SER A 10 -6.13 19.15 25.81
C SER A 10 -5.91 17.82 25.07
N THR A 11 -7.00 17.11 24.78
CA THR A 11 -6.97 15.84 24.03
C THR A 11 -6.54 16.04 22.57
N HIS A 12 -6.95 17.15 21.93
CA HIS A 12 -6.50 17.50 20.58
C HIS A 12 -5.02 17.88 20.53
N HIS A 13 -4.51 18.61 21.52
CA HIS A 13 -3.07 18.90 21.62
C HIS A 13 -2.27 17.62 21.78
N ILE A 14 -2.67 16.71 22.67
CA ILE A 14 -2.02 15.42 22.89
C ILE A 14 -2.03 14.55 21.61
N SER A 15 -3.15 14.49 20.89
CA SER A 15 -3.25 13.79 19.60
C SER A 15 -2.33 14.39 18.53
N LEU A 16 -2.27 15.73 18.43
CA LEU A 16 -1.35 16.42 17.53
C LEU A 16 0.12 16.11 17.84
N TRP A 17 0.50 16.04 19.12
CA TRP A 17 1.85 15.64 19.50
C TRP A 17 2.19 14.21 19.06
N TYR A 18 1.25 13.26 19.17
CA TYR A 18 1.46 11.90 18.66
C TYR A 18 1.62 11.87 17.13
N PHE A 19 0.82 12.64 16.38
CA PHE A 19 0.98 12.75 14.93
C PHE A 19 2.32 13.38 14.54
N VAL A 20 2.75 14.42 15.24
CA VAL A 20 4.03 15.10 15.00
C VAL A 20 5.21 14.18 15.32
N ILE A 21 5.16 13.45 16.43
CA ILE A 21 6.20 12.48 16.81
C ILE A 21 6.26 11.34 15.80
N ALA A 22 5.13 10.81 15.37
CA ALA A 22 5.08 9.75 14.34
C ALA A 22 5.65 10.25 13.00
N PHE A 23 5.28 11.45 12.55
CA PHE A 23 5.80 12.07 11.33
C PHE A 23 7.30 12.35 11.42
N LEU A 24 7.78 12.79 12.58
CA LEU A 24 9.20 13.04 12.83
C LEU A 24 10.01 11.74 12.91
N CYS A 25 9.47 10.68 13.52
CA CYS A 25 10.08 9.35 13.49
C CYS A 25 10.14 8.75 12.08
N ILE A 26 9.10 8.92 11.27
CA ILE A 26 9.08 8.45 9.87
C ILE A 26 10.13 9.21 9.06
N THR A 27 10.20 10.54 9.17
CA THR A 27 11.17 11.35 8.43
C THR A 27 12.62 11.11 8.90
N LEU A 28 12.85 10.88 10.20
CA LEU A 28 14.17 10.51 10.73
C LEU A 28 14.60 9.11 10.28
N THR A 29 13.68 8.15 10.22
CA THR A 29 13.98 6.80 9.73
C THR A 29 14.39 6.84 8.25
N GLN A 30 13.72 7.68 7.45
CA GLN A 30 14.09 7.93 6.06
C GLN A 30 15.44 8.66 5.92
N LEU A 31 15.71 9.64 6.77
CA LEU A 31 16.98 10.39 6.80
C LEU A 31 18.17 9.50 7.16
N VAL A 32 18.03 8.66 8.18
CA VAL A 32 19.04 7.68 8.62
C VAL A 32 19.34 6.69 7.50
N HIS A 33 18.30 6.22 6.79
CA HIS A 33 18.48 5.31 5.65
C HIS A 33 19.24 5.96 4.49
N ALA A 34 18.94 7.22 4.18
CA ALA A 34 19.62 7.98 3.13
C ALA A 34 21.11 8.25 3.43
N VAL A 35 21.51 8.23 4.71
CA VAL A 35 22.88 8.57 5.15
C VAL A 35 23.74 7.33 5.43
N ILE A 36 23.16 6.22 5.91
CA ILE A 36 23.91 5.06 6.42
C ILE A 36 23.93 3.88 5.44
N LEU A 37 22.96 3.77 4.52
CA LEU A 37 22.88 2.64 3.61
C LEU A 37 23.76 2.85 2.36
N PRO A 38 24.69 1.93 2.02
CA PRO A 38 25.46 2.04 0.79
C PRO A 38 24.51 2.01 -0.42
N ARG A 39 24.78 2.85 -1.43
CA ARG A 39 23.97 2.97 -2.67
C ARG A 39 23.65 1.63 -3.34
N ALA A 40 24.50 0.63 -3.15
CA ALA A 40 24.30 -0.73 -3.64
C ALA A 40 23.09 -1.45 -3.02
N LEU A 41 22.72 -1.16 -1.77
CA LEU A 41 21.59 -1.80 -1.09
C LEU A 41 20.27 -1.02 -1.29
N GLN A 42 20.33 0.29 -1.58
CA GLN A 42 19.19 1.10 -2.03
C GLN A 42 18.56 0.59 -3.34
N LEU A 43 19.35 -0.08 -4.19
CA LEU A 43 18.85 -0.75 -5.39
C LEU A 43 18.05 -2.03 -5.10
N TRP A 44 18.27 -2.67 -3.93
CA TRP A 44 17.62 -3.93 -3.54
C TRP A 44 16.39 -3.70 -2.66
N LEU A 45 16.33 -2.58 -1.94
CA LEU A 45 15.22 -2.19 -1.07
C LEU A 45 14.62 -0.84 -1.53
N PRO A 46 13.46 -0.85 -2.20
CA PRO A 46 12.72 0.37 -2.51
C PRO A 46 12.31 1.11 -1.24
N GLU A 47 12.30 2.44 -1.26
CA GLU A 47 11.90 3.27 -0.12
C GLU A 47 10.51 2.89 0.43
N ALA A 48 9.60 2.44 -0.45
CA ALA A 48 8.26 1.99 -0.08
C ALA A 48 8.25 0.70 0.76
N SER A 49 9.17 -0.23 0.53
CA SER A 49 9.22 -1.48 1.30
C SER A 49 9.69 -1.24 2.75
N LEU A 50 10.54 -0.24 2.95
CA LEU A 50 10.97 0.18 4.29
C LEU A 50 9.83 0.81 5.10
N VAL A 51 9.06 1.72 4.49
CA VAL A 51 7.89 2.31 5.16
C VAL A 51 6.88 1.23 5.55
N MET A 52 6.66 0.26 4.65
CA MET A 52 5.80 -0.89 4.92
C MET A 52 6.31 -1.73 6.09
N LEU A 53 7.62 -1.99 6.16
CA LEU A 53 8.22 -2.75 7.25
C LEU A 53 8.12 -2.04 8.60
N VAL A 54 8.37 -0.73 8.65
CA VAL A 54 8.22 0.08 9.87
C VAL A 54 6.76 0.07 10.33
N GLY A 55 5.82 0.24 9.41
CA GLY A 55 4.38 0.15 9.70
C GLY A 55 3.97 -1.23 10.23
N LEU A 56 4.53 -2.32 9.66
CA LEU A 56 4.29 -3.69 10.12
C LEU A 56 4.78 -3.90 11.56
N VAL A 57 6.01 -3.45 11.87
CA VAL A 57 6.58 -3.57 13.22
C VAL A 57 5.78 -2.74 14.22
N ALA A 58 5.45 -1.49 13.88
CA ALA A 58 4.62 -0.64 14.75
C ALA A 58 3.22 -1.24 14.97
N GLY A 59 2.58 -1.75 13.92
CA GLY A 59 1.29 -2.43 14.00
C GLY A 59 1.35 -3.70 14.86
N ALA A 60 2.41 -4.49 14.75
CA ALA A 60 2.63 -5.68 15.58
C ALA A 60 2.81 -5.32 17.06
N ILE A 61 3.54 -4.24 17.37
CA ILE A 61 3.70 -3.75 18.75
C ILE A 61 2.36 -3.29 19.32
N ILE A 62 1.57 -2.52 18.56
CA ILE A 62 0.24 -2.06 19.00
C ILE A 62 -0.70 -3.24 19.23
N ALA A 63 -0.69 -4.24 18.34
CA ALA A 63 -1.46 -5.46 18.50
C ALA A 63 -1.04 -6.26 19.75
N ALA A 64 0.25 -6.27 20.09
CA ALA A 64 0.74 -6.95 21.30
C ALA A 64 0.32 -6.24 22.59
N VAL A 65 0.20 -4.91 22.59
CA VAL A 65 -0.23 -4.12 23.75
C VAL A 65 -1.75 -4.24 24.00
N ASN A 66 -2.54 -4.57 22.98
CA ASN A 66 -4.00 -4.83 23.07
C ASN A 66 -4.80 -3.71 23.76
N HIS A 67 -4.42 -2.45 23.53
CA HIS A 67 -5.16 -1.30 24.07
C HIS A 67 -6.25 -0.89 23.09
N GLU A 68 -7.53 -1.08 23.45
CA GLU A 68 -8.68 -0.88 22.55
C GLU A 68 -8.70 0.51 21.89
N LEU A 69 -8.39 1.56 22.65
CA LEU A 69 -8.34 2.94 22.13
C LEU A 69 -7.23 3.14 21.08
N LEU A 70 -6.09 2.45 21.20
CA LEU A 70 -5.00 2.54 20.22
C LEU A 70 -5.33 1.74 18.96
N VAL A 71 -5.97 0.58 19.11
CA VAL A 71 -6.40 -0.25 17.99
C VAL A 71 -7.45 0.49 17.17
N GLU A 72 -8.46 1.11 17.80
CA GLU A 72 -9.48 1.87 17.08
C GLU A 72 -8.90 3.10 16.38
N ALA A 73 -7.98 3.83 17.02
CA ALA A 73 -7.34 5.00 16.44
C ALA A 73 -6.49 4.67 15.20
N VAL A 74 -5.86 3.50 15.16
CA VAL A 74 -4.98 3.06 14.07
C VAL A 74 -5.74 2.23 13.02
N THR A 75 -6.96 1.75 13.33
CA THR A 75 -7.78 0.98 12.40
C THR A 75 -8.23 1.87 11.24
N PHE A 76 -7.76 1.51 10.06
CA PHE A 76 -8.06 2.24 8.85
C PHE A 76 -9.50 1.96 8.37
N LYS A 77 -10.32 3.01 8.24
CA LYS A 77 -11.70 2.90 7.78
C LYS A 77 -11.75 2.86 6.24
N PRO A 78 -12.26 1.78 5.61
CA PRO A 78 -12.33 1.67 4.15
C PRO A 78 -13.14 2.79 3.49
N TRP A 79 -14.15 3.32 4.17
CA TRP A 79 -14.95 4.44 3.66
C TRP A 79 -14.08 5.68 3.37
N VAL A 80 -13.17 6.02 4.28
CA VAL A 80 -12.26 7.17 4.11
C VAL A 80 -11.32 6.93 2.94
N PHE A 81 -10.83 5.70 2.77
CA PHE A 81 -10.01 5.33 1.61
C PHE A 81 -10.74 5.59 0.29
N PHE A 82 -11.91 4.98 0.12
CA PHE A 82 -12.61 5.01 -1.17
C PHE A 82 -13.19 6.39 -1.50
N HIS A 83 -13.67 7.15 -0.51
CA HIS A 83 -14.30 8.46 -0.75
C HIS A 83 -13.32 9.64 -0.68
N VAL A 84 -12.24 9.55 0.10
CA VAL A 84 -11.36 10.71 0.36
C VAL A 84 -9.98 10.54 -0.27
N LEU A 85 -9.34 9.38 -0.10
CA LEU A 85 -7.95 9.18 -0.55
C LEU A 85 -7.86 8.75 -2.01
N LEU A 86 -8.73 7.82 -2.42
CA LEU A 86 -8.68 7.23 -3.75
C LEU A 86 -8.97 8.24 -4.88
N PRO A 87 -9.94 9.17 -4.78
CA PRO A 87 -10.19 10.11 -5.88
C PRO A 87 -9.00 11.05 -6.19
N PRO A 88 -8.34 11.70 -5.21
CA PRO A 88 -7.12 12.47 -5.46
C PRO A 88 -5.96 11.64 -6.01
N ILE A 89 -5.77 10.40 -5.54
CA ILE A 89 -4.69 9.51 -6.02
C ILE A 89 -4.89 9.19 -7.49
N ILE A 90 -6.10 8.76 -7.89
CA ILE A 90 -6.41 8.44 -9.29
C ILE A 90 -6.30 9.69 -10.17
N PHE A 91 -6.80 10.83 -9.69
CA PHE A 91 -6.71 12.09 -10.43
C PHE A 91 -5.25 12.51 -10.68
N TYR A 92 -4.40 12.44 -9.65
CA TYR A 92 -2.98 12.75 -9.78
C TYR A 92 -2.26 11.80 -10.73
N ALA A 93 -2.55 10.49 -10.64
CA ALA A 93 -2.00 9.49 -11.55
C ALA A 93 -2.39 9.78 -13.00
N GLY A 94 -3.67 10.05 -13.27
CA GLY A 94 -4.16 10.41 -14.61
C GLY A 94 -3.53 11.71 -15.14
N TYR A 95 -3.48 12.75 -14.32
CA TYR A 95 -2.90 14.05 -14.70
C TYR A 95 -1.40 13.96 -15.03
N SER A 96 -0.66 13.14 -14.27
CA SER A 96 0.78 12.92 -14.50
C SER A 96 1.07 12.19 -15.81
N LEU A 97 0.18 11.27 -16.22
CA LEU A 97 0.29 10.57 -17.50
C LEU A 97 0.10 11.53 -18.68
N GLU A 98 -0.88 12.41 -18.60
CA GLU A 98 -1.18 13.37 -19.68
C GLU A 98 -0.04 14.38 -19.90
N LYS A 99 0.53 14.92 -18.81
CA LYS A 99 1.62 15.90 -18.90
C LYS A 99 2.93 15.35 -19.47
N ASN A 100 3.32 14.13 -19.09
CA ASN A 100 4.66 13.62 -19.37
C ASN A 100 4.70 12.75 -20.64
N HIS A 101 3.66 11.95 -20.89
CA HIS A 101 3.66 10.95 -21.97
C HIS A 101 2.30 10.80 -22.68
N GLY A 102 1.39 11.78 -22.53
CA GLY A 102 0.01 11.68 -23.01
C GLY A 102 -0.10 11.34 -24.49
N HIS A 103 0.69 11.98 -25.35
CA HIS A 103 0.68 11.72 -26.80
C HIS A 103 0.99 10.25 -27.15
N VAL A 104 1.98 9.64 -26.49
CA VAL A 104 2.39 8.24 -26.74
C VAL A 104 1.35 7.26 -26.18
N PHE A 105 0.77 7.58 -25.04
CA PHE A 105 -0.29 6.81 -24.41
C PHE A 105 -1.55 6.74 -25.28
N PHE A 106 -2.04 7.88 -25.75
CA PHE A 106 -3.26 7.94 -26.58
C PHE A 106 -3.05 7.35 -27.98
N ALA A 107 -1.83 7.44 -28.54
CA ALA A 107 -1.51 6.78 -29.80
C ALA A 107 -1.57 5.24 -29.72
N ASN A 108 -1.37 4.67 -28.53
CA ASN A 108 -1.32 3.21 -28.30
C ASN A 108 -2.44 2.70 -27.39
N ILE A 109 -3.56 3.43 -27.29
CA ILE A 109 -4.64 3.13 -26.35
C ILE A 109 -5.21 1.72 -26.51
N GLY A 110 -5.22 1.17 -27.72
CA GLY A 110 -5.66 -0.20 -27.99
C GLY A 110 -4.80 -1.25 -27.29
N THR A 111 -3.48 -1.15 -27.42
CA THR A 111 -2.52 -2.05 -26.74
C THR A 111 -2.57 -1.87 -25.23
N VAL A 112 -2.66 -0.63 -24.75
CA VAL A 112 -2.79 -0.33 -23.31
C VAL A 112 -4.06 -0.97 -22.74
N THR A 113 -5.21 -0.79 -23.41
CA THR A 113 -6.49 -1.34 -22.96
C THR A 113 -6.49 -2.87 -22.98
N LEU A 114 -5.89 -3.47 -24.01
CA LEU A 114 -5.76 -4.92 -24.11
C LEU A 114 -4.87 -5.48 -22.99
N LEU A 115 -3.73 -4.85 -22.71
CA LEU A 115 -2.86 -5.27 -21.62
C LEU A 115 -3.52 -5.05 -20.26
N ALA A 116 -4.23 -3.93 -20.08
CA ALA A 116 -4.89 -3.57 -18.83
C ALA A 116 -6.09 -4.46 -18.50
N VAL A 117 -6.86 -4.92 -19.50
CA VAL A 117 -8.04 -5.76 -19.27
C VAL A 117 -7.71 -7.24 -19.45
N VAL A 118 -7.21 -7.63 -20.62
CA VAL A 118 -6.95 -9.04 -20.94
C VAL A 118 -5.70 -9.52 -20.23
N GLY A 119 -4.65 -8.70 -20.18
CA GLY A 119 -3.41 -9.06 -19.48
C GLY A 119 -3.61 -9.23 -17.97
N THR A 120 -4.35 -8.34 -17.32
CA THR A 120 -4.66 -8.46 -15.88
C THR A 120 -5.59 -9.62 -15.59
N ALA A 121 -6.63 -9.84 -16.41
CA ALA A 121 -7.53 -10.98 -16.26
C ALA A 121 -6.79 -12.32 -16.45
N ALA A 122 -5.91 -12.41 -17.46
CA ALA A 122 -5.08 -13.59 -17.68
C ALA A 122 -4.10 -13.81 -16.51
N SER A 123 -3.44 -12.75 -16.02
CA SER A 123 -2.55 -12.84 -14.86
C SER A 123 -3.29 -13.30 -13.61
N ALA A 124 -4.49 -12.78 -13.34
CA ALA A 124 -5.30 -13.21 -12.22
C ALA A 124 -5.72 -14.67 -12.34
N ALA A 125 -6.13 -15.12 -13.53
CA ALA A 125 -6.50 -16.50 -13.81
C ALA A 125 -5.32 -17.47 -13.66
N ILE A 126 -4.13 -17.09 -14.13
CA ILE A 126 -2.92 -17.91 -13.98
C ILE A 126 -2.53 -18.05 -12.50
N THR A 127 -2.49 -16.96 -11.75
CA THR A 127 -2.19 -16.99 -10.31
C THR A 127 -3.23 -17.79 -9.53
N ALA A 128 -4.52 -17.63 -9.85
CA ALA A 128 -5.59 -18.38 -9.23
C ALA A 128 -5.50 -19.89 -9.53
N GLY A 129 -5.24 -20.25 -10.79
CA GLY A 129 -5.05 -21.65 -11.20
C GLY A 129 -3.82 -22.28 -10.56
N PHE A 130 -2.72 -21.54 -10.42
CA PHE A 130 -1.55 -21.98 -9.68
C PHE A 130 -1.89 -22.25 -8.20
N MET A 131 -2.62 -21.33 -7.56
CA MET A 131 -3.05 -21.49 -6.17
C MET A 131 -3.98 -22.71 -6.00
N GLU A 132 -4.86 -22.96 -6.95
CA GLU A 132 -5.72 -24.15 -6.96
C GLU A 132 -4.92 -25.46 -7.06
N LEU A 133 -3.88 -25.51 -7.90
CA LEU A 133 -2.97 -26.66 -7.98
C LEU A 133 -2.20 -26.88 -6.66
N VAL A 134 -1.73 -25.81 -6.02
CA VAL A 134 -1.07 -25.90 -4.71
C VAL A 134 -2.05 -26.44 -3.66
N MET A 135 -3.31 -25.99 -3.66
CA MET A 135 -4.34 -26.48 -2.74
C MET A 135 -4.66 -27.96 -2.95
N GLN A 136 -4.58 -28.47 -4.19
CA GLN A 136 -4.78 -29.89 -4.49
C GLN A 136 -3.64 -30.79 -3.99
N THR A 137 -2.41 -30.27 -3.96
CA THR A 137 -1.22 -30.99 -3.48
C THR A 137 -0.95 -30.80 -1.99
N SER A 138 -1.67 -29.89 -1.32
CA SER A 138 -1.50 -29.59 0.10
C SER A 138 -2.05 -30.70 1.02
N PRO A 139 -1.43 -30.91 2.21
CA PRO A 139 -1.92 -31.88 3.19
C PRO A 139 -3.36 -31.59 3.64
N ALA A 140 -4.12 -32.63 3.97
CA ALA A 140 -5.53 -32.54 4.38
C ALA A 140 -5.78 -31.66 5.63
N SER A 141 -4.73 -31.27 6.35
CA SER A 141 -4.80 -30.35 7.49
C SER A 141 -5.01 -28.88 7.10
N VAL A 142 -4.88 -28.53 5.81
CA VAL A 142 -5.10 -27.15 5.32
C VAL A 142 -6.53 -27.00 4.82
N LYS A 143 -7.23 -25.94 5.27
CA LYS A 143 -8.55 -25.58 4.75
C LYS A 143 -8.43 -25.32 3.24
N ARG A 144 -9.09 -26.14 2.43
CA ARG A 144 -9.18 -25.94 0.98
C ARG A 144 -9.92 -24.65 0.68
N TRP A 145 -9.29 -23.79 -0.10
CA TRP A 145 -9.93 -22.58 -0.62
C TRP A 145 -10.84 -22.94 -1.78
N THR A 146 -11.98 -22.24 -1.86
CA THR A 146 -12.87 -22.30 -3.01
C THR A 146 -12.20 -21.65 -4.21
N THR A 147 -12.61 -22.03 -5.43
CA THR A 147 -12.12 -21.41 -6.67
C THR A 147 -12.32 -19.89 -6.67
N ALA A 148 -13.38 -19.39 -6.03
CA ALA A 148 -13.63 -17.96 -5.84
C ALA A 148 -12.60 -17.29 -4.92
N GLU A 149 -12.22 -17.94 -3.81
CA GLU A 149 -11.16 -17.43 -2.92
C GLU A 149 -9.78 -17.41 -3.61
N CYS A 150 -9.47 -18.42 -4.43
CA CYS A 150 -8.26 -18.42 -5.25
C CYS A 150 -8.26 -17.30 -6.31
N PHE A 151 -9.41 -17.03 -6.94
CA PHE A 151 -9.55 -15.93 -7.90
C PHE A 151 -9.46 -14.56 -7.21
N LEU A 152 -10.08 -14.41 -6.03
CA LEU A 152 -9.93 -13.22 -5.19
C LEU A 152 -8.46 -12.95 -4.85
N PHE A 153 -7.71 -13.98 -4.44
CA PHE A 153 -6.27 -13.86 -4.20
C PHE A 153 -5.50 -13.47 -5.48
N GLY A 154 -5.79 -14.11 -6.61
CA GLY A 154 -5.17 -13.81 -7.90
C GLY A 154 -5.41 -12.37 -8.35
N THR A 155 -6.63 -11.85 -8.20
CA THR A 155 -6.96 -10.45 -8.52
C THR A 155 -6.30 -9.46 -7.56
N LEU A 156 -6.23 -9.79 -6.27
CA LEU A 156 -5.64 -8.94 -5.24
C LEU A 156 -4.12 -8.78 -5.43
N VAL A 157 -3.42 -9.87 -5.74
CA VAL A 157 -1.97 -9.84 -6.01
C VAL A 157 -1.66 -9.27 -7.41
N GLY A 158 -2.57 -9.47 -8.37
CA GLY A 158 -2.42 -8.97 -9.73
C GLY A 158 -2.62 -7.46 -9.88
N ALA A 159 -3.18 -6.79 -8.87
CA ALA A 159 -3.29 -5.33 -8.85
C ALA A 159 -1.90 -4.69 -8.69
N THR A 160 -1.39 -4.07 -9.76
CA THR A 160 -0.07 -3.42 -9.76
C THR A 160 -0.17 -1.97 -9.32
N ASP A 161 0.74 -1.53 -8.45
CA ASP A 161 0.89 -0.12 -8.08
C ASP A 161 1.90 0.57 -9.02
N PRO A 162 1.44 1.45 -9.95
CA PRO A 162 2.33 2.18 -10.84
C PRO A 162 3.25 3.15 -10.09
N VAL A 163 2.90 3.61 -8.89
CA VAL A 163 3.70 4.57 -8.13
C VAL A 163 4.93 3.89 -7.55
N ALA A 164 4.75 2.74 -6.89
CA ALA A 164 5.86 1.95 -6.35
C ALA A 164 6.77 1.38 -7.45
N THR A 165 6.21 0.96 -8.58
CA THR A 165 7.02 0.45 -9.70
C THR A 165 7.80 1.55 -10.40
N LEU A 166 7.20 2.73 -10.60
CA LEU A 166 7.88 3.87 -11.21
C LEU A 166 9.02 4.42 -10.34
N SER A 167 8.89 4.41 -9.01
CA SER A 167 9.97 4.86 -8.13
C SER A 167 11.19 3.94 -8.22
N VAL A 168 10.97 2.63 -8.37
CA VAL A 168 12.04 1.65 -8.62
C VAL A 168 12.66 1.84 -10.01
N PHE A 169 11.87 2.05 -11.07
CA PHE A 169 12.45 2.29 -12.40
C PHE A 169 13.35 3.52 -12.43
N LYS A 170 12.94 4.61 -11.78
CA LYS A 170 13.75 5.83 -11.65
C LYS A 170 15.06 5.62 -10.89
N SER A 171 15.10 4.71 -9.91
CA SER A 171 16.33 4.42 -9.15
C SER A 171 17.32 3.56 -9.93
N VAL A 172 16.84 2.75 -10.87
CA VAL A 172 17.66 1.88 -11.75
C VAL A 172 18.15 2.62 -13.01
N GLY A 173 17.67 3.84 -13.26
CA GLY A 173 18.17 4.70 -14.35
C GLY A 173 17.43 4.51 -15.69
N ALA A 174 16.17 4.09 -15.65
CA ALA A 174 15.26 4.07 -16.79
C ALA A 174 14.35 5.31 -16.83
#